data_AF-A0A959NPR4-F1
#
_entry.id   AF-A0A959NPR4-F1
#
_cell.length_a   1.000
_cell.length_b   1.000
_cell.length_c   1.000
_cell.angle_alpha   90.00
_cell.angle_beta   90.00
_cell.angle_gamma   90.00
#
_symmetry.space_group_name_H-M   'P 1'
#
loop_
_entity.id
_entity.type
_entity.pdbx_description
1 polymer ?
#
loop_
_entity_poly.entity_id
_entity_poly.type
_entity_poly.pdbx_seq_one_letter_code
_entity_poly.pdbx_strand_id
1 'polypeptide(L)' 'KEIADVVDIDFNLTHHIARKTFATTVLLSNNVPMDVVSKLLGHTKLQTTQEHYGEIVKQRLRDEIDRMKDRQ' A
#
# COMPACT_ATOMS: atom_id res chain seq x y z
N LYS A 1 -7.07 17.62 -10.63
CA LYS A 1 -7.62 18.11 -9.35
C LYS A 1 -9.14 18.17 -9.40
N GLU A 2 -9.73 18.46 -10.55
CA GLU A 2 -11.17 18.41 -10.83
C GLU A 2 -11.90 17.17 -10.26
N ILE A 3 -11.33 15.96 -10.38
CA ILE A 3 -11.95 14.75 -9.81
C ILE A 3 -12.03 14.79 -8.28
N ALA A 4 -11.02 15.35 -7.59
CA ALA A 4 -11.01 15.47 -6.14
C ALA A 4 -12.09 16.46 -5.66
N ASP A 5 -12.32 17.52 -6.43
CA ASP A 5 -13.36 18.52 -6.15
C ASP A 5 -14.78 17.94 -6.36
N VAL A 6 -14.95 17.04 -7.34
CA VAL A 6 -16.23 16.35 -7.60
C VAL A 6 -16.58 15.33 -6.51
N VAL A 7 -15.58 14.72 -5.88
CA VAL A 7 -15.77 13.67 -4.85
C VAL A 7 -15.53 14.17 -3.42
N ASP A 8 -15.49 15.49 -3.23
CA ASP A 8 -15.42 16.14 -1.92
C ASP A 8 -14.20 15.68 -1.08
N ILE A 9 -13.01 15.59 -1.70
CA ILE A 9 -11.77 15.28 -0.99
C ILE A 9 -11.14 16.57 -0.45
N ASP A 10 -11.17 16.74 0.88
CA ASP A 10 -10.70 17.93 1.60
C ASP A 10 -9.17 18.17 1.58
N PHE A 11 -8.37 17.23 1.07
CA PHE A 11 -6.92 17.38 1.00
C PHE A 11 -6.43 17.53 -0.44
N ASN A 12 -5.32 18.25 -0.63
CA ASN A 12 -4.72 18.44 -1.94
C ASN A 12 -4.20 17.10 -2.52
N LEU A 13 -5.00 16.47 -3.37
CA LEU A 13 -4.63 15.24 -4.05
C LEU A 13 -3.47 15.48 -5.01
N THR A 14 -2.32 14.88 -4.70
CA THR A 14 -1.13 14.88 -5.56
C THR A 14 -0.87 13.49 -6.13
N HIS A 15 -0.11 13.42 -7.22
CA HIS A 15 0.33 12.14 -7.80
C HIS A 15 1.08 11.27 -6.77
N HIS A 16 1.86 11.89 -5.90
CA HIS A 16 2.58 11.16 -4.85
C HIS A 16 1.60 10.52 -3.85
N ILE A 17 0.53 11.23 -3.45
CA ILE A 17 -0.51 10.66 -2.58
C ILE A 17 -1.25 9.53 -3.30
N ALA A 18 -1.71 9.76 -4.53
CA ALA A 18 -2.41 8.75 -5.32
C ALA A 18 -1.57 7.46 -5.48
N ARG A 19 -0.27 7.60 -5.75
CA ARG A 19 0.67 6.48 -5.84
C ARG A 19 0.82 5.73 -4.52
N LYS A 20 0.92 6.43 -3.38
CA LYS A 20 0.98 5.80 -2.07
C LYS A 20 -0.32 5.05 -1.74
N THR A 21 -1.47 5.66 -2.03
CA THR A 21 -2.79 5.03 -1.86
C THR A 21 -2.93 3.79 -2.74
N PHE A 22 -2.50 3.85 -4.01
CA PHE A 22 -2.48 2.69 -4.91
C PHE A 22 -1.63 1.55 -4.34
N ALA A 23 -0.42 1.85 -3.87
CA ALA A 23 0.48 0.84 -3.29
C ALA A 23 -0.14 0.13 -2.07
N THR A 24 -0.70 0.88 -1.13
CA THR A 24 -1.22 0.30 0.13
C THR A 24 -2.60 -0.31 -0.01
N THR A 25 -3.52 0.40 -0.67
CA THR A 25 -4.95 0.06 -0.69
C THR A 25 -5.27 -0.90 -1.83
N VAL A 26 -4.67 -0.71 -3.00
CA VAL A 26 -4.96 -1.57 -4.16
C VAL A 26 -4.03 -2.77 -4.19
N LEU A 27 -2.72 -2.59 -3.99
CA LEU A 27 -1.79 -3.70 -4.12
C LEU A 27 -1.65 -4.50 -2.82
N LEU A 28 -1.14 -3.89 -1.76
CA LEU A 28 -0.83 -4.61 -0.52
C LEU A 28 -2.06 -5.16 0.19
N SER A 29 -3.23 -4.52 0.04
CA SER A 29 -4.50 -5.03 0.63
C SER A 29 -5.13 -6.18 -0.13
N ASN A 30 -4.69 -6.41 -1.36
CA ASN A 30 -5.04 -7.59 -2.13
C ASN A 30 -3.89 -8.61 -2.15
N ASN A 31 -3.04 -8.60 -1.11
CA ASN A 31 -1.95 -9.55 -0.90
C ASN A 31 -0.96 -9.64 -2.09
N VAL A 32 -0.81 -8.57 -2.87
CA VAL A 32 0.17 -8.54 -3.96
C VAL A 32 1.59 -8.61 -3.38
N PRO A 33 2.45 -9.53 -3.86
CA PRO A 33 3.84 -9.67 -3.40
C PRO A 33 4.68 -8.40 -3.58
N MET A 34 5.63 -8.15 -2.67
CA MET A 34 6.39 -6.90 -2.62
C MET A 34 7.24 -6.64 -3.87
N ASP A 35 7.77 -7.68 -4.51
CA ASP A 35 8.49 -7.62 -5.77
C ASP A 35 7.59 -7.18 -6.93
N VAL A 36 6.35 -7.70 -6.96
CA VAL A 36 5.32 -7.28 -7.92
C VAL A 36 4.91 -5.83 -7.66
N VAL A 37 4.70 -5.45 -6.39
CA VAL A 37 4.43 -4.05 -6.02
C VAL A 37 5.55 -3.13 -6.48
N SER A 38 6.80 -3.50 -6.24
CA SER A 38 7.97 -2.74 -6.68
C SER A 38 7.97 -2.52 -8.19
N LYS A 39 7.61 -3.56 -8.96
CA LYS A 39 7.55 -3.48 -10.42
C LYS A 39 6.39 -2.64 -10.92
N LEU A 40 5.21 -2.75 -10.31
CA LEU A 40 4.03 -1.94 -10.64
C LEU A 40 4.21 -0.46 -10.29
N LEU A 41 5.00 -0.16 -9.25
CA LEU A 41 5.40 1.21 -8.95
C LEU A 41 6.55 1.67 -9.86
N GLY A 42 7.27 0.78 -10.53
CA GLY A 42 8.42 1.14 -11.36
C GLY A 42 9.65 1.54 -10.54
N HIS A 43 9.81 0.96 -9.35
CA HIS A 43 11.05 1.11 -8.57
C HIS A 43 12.11 0.16 -9.12
N THR A 44 13.27 0.72 -9.49
CA THR A 44 14.43 -0.06 -9.96
C THR A 44 14.99 -0.99 -8.90
N LYS A 45 14.90 -0.59 -7.63
CA LYS A 45 15.36 -1.38 -6.47
C LYS A 45 14.18 -1.76 -5.60
N LEU A 46 14.09 -3.05 -5.26
CA LEU A 46 13.11 -3.55 -4.29
C LEU A 46 13.21 -2.83 -2.94
N GLN A 47 14.44 -2.51 -2.54
CA GLN A 47 14.74 -1.83 -1.28
C GLN A 47 13.94 -0.53 -1.10
N THR A 48 13.76 0.26 -2.16
CA THR A 48 12.96 1.50 -2.09
C THR A 48 11.51 1.22 -1.68
N THR A 49 10.91 0.18 -2.25
CA THR A 49 9.54 -0.25 -1.89
C THR A 49 9.48 -0.76 -0.44
N GLN A 50 10.51 -1.50 0.00
CA GLN A 50 10.61 -2.01 1.36
C GLN A 50 10.80 -0.90 2.40
N GLU A 51 11.62 0.11 2.10
CA GLU A 51 11.82 1.29 2.97
C GLU A 51 10.52 2.08 3.16
N HIS A 52 9.68 2.16 2.12
CA HIS A 52 8.41 2.90 2.20
C HIS A 52 7.25 2.10 2.81
N TYR A 53 7.15 0.79 2.57
CA TYR A 53 5.95 0.00 2.91
C TYR A 53 6.23 -1.22 3.80
N GLY A 54 7.48 -1.47 4.19
CA GLY A 54 7.87 -2.64 4.99
C GLY A 54 7.15 -2.74 6.33
N GLU A 55 6.99 -1.61 7.04
CA GLU A 55 6.29 -1.61 8.34
C GLU A 55 4.81 -1.97 8.22
N ILE A 56 4.13 -1.54 7.15
CA ILE A 56 2.73 -1.91 6.88
C ILE A 56 2.61 -3.42 6.65
N VAL A 57 3.56 -4.00 5.90
CA VAL A 57 3.57 -5.44 5.64
C VAL A 57 3.85 -6.24 6.92
N LYS A 58 4.80 -5.79 7.75
CA LYS A 58 5.05 -6.41 9.06
C LYS A 58 3.83 -6.37 9.96
N GLN A 59 3.14 -5.24 10.02
CA GLN A 59 1.93 -5.13 10.84
C GLN A 59 0.85 -6.11 10.37
N ARG A 60 0.58 -6.18 9.07
CA ARG A 60 -0.42 -7.10 8.51
C ARG A 60 -0.08 -8.55 8.73
N LEU A 61 1.20 -8.90 8.65
CA LEU A 61 1.67 -10.25 8.98
C LEU A 61 1.35 -10.60 10.45
N ARG A 62 1.58 -9.67 11.38
CA ARG A 62 1.20 -9.87 12.79
C ARG A 62 -0.30 -10.09 12.94
N ASP A 63 -1.09 -9.21 12.34
CA ASP A 63 -2.56 -9.29 12.41
C ASP A 63 -3.09 -10.64 11.87
N GLU A 64 -2.49 -11.13 10.78
CA GLU A 64 -2.87 -12.42 10.19
C GLU A 64 -2.46 -13.60 11.08
N ILE A 65 -1.26 -13.56 11.68
CA ILE A 65 -0.81 -14.58 12.64
C ILE A 65 -1.73 -14.64 13.84
N ASP A 66 -2.13 -13.49 14.40
CA ASP A 66 -2.99 -13.46 15.57
C ASP A 66 -4.41 -13.94 15.25
N ARG A 67 -4.96 -13.58 14.07
CA ARG A 67 -6.23 -14.15 13.58
C ARG A 67 -6.18 -15.66 13.38
N MET A 68 -5.03 -16.23 13.02
CA MET A 68 -4.88 -17.68 12.88
C MET A 68 -4.86 -18.38 14.24
N LYS A 69 -4.27 -17.75 15.27
CA LYS A 69 -4.25 -18.29 16.64
C LYS A 69 -5.65 -18.33 17.24
N ASP A 70 -6.47 -17.31 17.03
CA ASP A 70 -7.84 -17.23 17.58
C ASP A 70 -8.81 -18.27 16.97
N ARG A 71 -8.42 -18.94 15.87
CA ARG A 71 -9.23 -19.96 15.19
C ARG A 71 -8.83 -21.41 15.56
N GLN A 72 -7.85 -21.59 16.44
CA GLN A 72 -7.46 -22.89 17.02
C GLN A 72 -7.91 -23.01 18.47
#